data_AF-A0A7G1IHZ0-F1
#
_entry.id   AF-A0A7G1IHZ0-F1
#
_cell.length_a   1.000
_cell.length_b   1.000
_cell.length_c   1.000
_cell.angle_alpha   90.00
_cell.angle_beta   90.00
_cell.angle_gamma   90.00
#
_symmetry.space_group_name_H-M   'P 1'
#
loop_
_entity.id
_entity.type
_entity.pdbx_description
1 polymer ?
#
loop_
_entity_poly.entity_id
_entity_poly.type
_entity_poly.pdbx_seq_one_letter_code
_entity_poly.pdbx_strand_id
1 'polypeptide(L)' 'MGLVETLLTAGQVLDDPSWTREALQISSRVVARAGRIGDFAITFRHGFRSPNLFMGAAGVGYELLRVAYPDDLPAVLLLT' A
#
# COMPACT_ATOMS: atom_id res chain seq x y z
N MET A 1 1.80 -0.20 4.67
CA MET A 1 0.80 -0.44 3.61
C MET A 1 -0.46 -1.13 4.10
N GLY A 2 -0.43 -2.01 5.12
CA GLY A 2 -1.66 -2.68 5.58
C GLY A 2 -2.85 -1.76 5.95
N LEU A 3 -2.61 -0.57 6.50
CA LEU A 3 -3.68 0.42 6.72
C LEU A 3 -4.32 0.90 5.40
N VAL A 4 -3.50 1.12 4.37
CA VAL A 4 -3.97 1.55 3.05
C VAL A 4 -4.88 0.47 2.46
N GLU A 5 -4.47 -0.80 2.55
CA GLU A 5 -5.29 -1.93 2.10
C GLU A 5 -6.64 -1.95 2.84
N THR A 6 -6.62 -1.81 4.17
CA THR A 6 -7.85 -1.80 4.98
C THR A 6 -8.81 -0.70 4.54
N LEU A 7 -8.30 0.51 4.32
CA LEU A 7 -9.11 1.65 3.89
C LEU A 7 -9.62 1.49 2.45
N LEU A 8 -8.76 1.01 1.55
CA LEU A 8 -9.13 0.79 0.16
C LEU A 8 -10.24 -0.26 0.04
N THR A 9 -10.09 -1.38 0.76
CA THR A 9 -11.11 -2.43 0.77
C THR A 9 -12.38 -1.98 1.50
N ALA A 10 -12.29 -1.20 2.58
CA ALA A 10 -13.46 -0.61 3.21
C ALA A 10 -14.24 0.27 2.23
N GLY A 11 -13.55 1.07 1.41
CA GLY A 11 -14.18 1.88 0.37
C GLY A 11 -14.94 1.07 -0.67
N GLN A 12 -14.40 -0.08 -1.09
CA GLN A 12 -15.05 -0.99 -2.04
C GLN A 12 -16.23 -1.75 -1.41
N VAL A 13 -16.06 -2.29 -0.20
CA VAL A 13 -17.08 -3.13 0.47
C VAL A 13 -18.25 -2.30 0.98
N LEU A 14 -18.01 -1.09 1.46
CA LEU A 14 -19.03 -0.20 2.02
C LEU A 14 -19.64 0.75 0.98
N ASP A 15 -19.14 0.74 -0.25
CA ASP A 15 -19.50 1.71 -1.30
C ASP A 15 -19.35 3.17 -0.84
N ASP A 16 -18.32 3.43 -0.02
CA ASP A 16 -18.02 4.76 0.51
C ASP A 16 -16.65 5.25 -0.01
N PRO A 17 -16.63 6.14 -1.01
CA PRO A 17 -15.40 6.61 -1.62
C PRO A 17 -14.54 7.49 -0.69
N SER A 18 -15.03 7.88 0.49
CA SER A 18 -14.22 8.61 1.47
C SER A 18 -13.03 7.79 1.96
N TRP A 19 -13.19 6.49 2.16
CA TRP A 19 -12.11 5.59 2.57
C TRP A 19 -11.07 5.40 1.48
N THR A 20 -11.50 5.24 0.23
CA THR A 20 -10.61 5.19 -0.94
C THR A 20 -9.81 6.48 -1.09
N ARG A 21 -10.43 7.65 -0.86
CA ARG A 21 -9.71 8.95 -0.88
C ARG A 21 -8.67 9.03 0.24
N GLU A 22 -8.98 8.56 1.44
CA GLU A 22 -8.02 8.54 2.55
C GLU A 22 -6.83 7.61 2.25
N ALA A 23 -7.09 6.42 1.70
CA ALA A 23 -6.07 5.48 1.24
C ALA A 23 -5.14 6.12 0.18
N LEU A 24 -5.71 6.85 -0.78
CA LEU A 24 -4.96 7.61 -1.79
C LEU A 24 -4.11 8.73 -1.16
N GLN A 25 -4.62 9.45 -0.17
CA GLN A 25 -3.85 10.50 0.50
C GLN A 25 -2.68 9.94 1.32
N ILE A 26 -2.88 8.82 2.00
CA ILE A 26 -1.80 8.15 2.76
C ILE A 26 -0.72 7.63 1.82
N SER A 27 -1.10 6.91 0.76
CA SER A 27 -0.16 6.39 -0.24
C SER A 27 0.61 7.51 -0.95
N SER A 28 -0.05 8.62 -1.30
CA SER A 28 0.60 9.81 -1.86
C SER A 28 1.67 10.39 -0.93
N ARG A 29 1.39 10.47 0.38
CA ARG A 29 2.37 10.90 1.39
C ARG A 29 3.56 9.94 1.50
N VAL A 30 3.31 8.64 1.41
CA VAL A 30 4.36 7.61 1.41
C VAL A 30 5.28 7.77 0.20
N VAL A 31 4.72 7.93 -1.00
CA VAL A 31 5.51 8.15 -2.23
C VAL A 31 6.29 9.45 -2.17
N ALA A 32 5.66 10.56 -1.75
CA ALA A 32 6.35 11.85 -1.63
C ALA A 32 7.50 11.80 -0.61
N ARG A 33 7.31 11.11 0.53
CA ARG A 33 8.38 10.89 1.50
C ARG A 33 9.50 10.04 0.90
N ALA A 34 9.15 8.95 0.21
CA ALA A 34 10.13 8.07 -0.40
C ALA A 34 10.94 8.78 -1.48
N GLY A 35 10.33 9.64 -2.28
CA GLY A 35 11.03 10.48 -3.26
C GLY A 35 12.06 11.43 -2.63
N ARG A 36 11.80 11.94 -1.42
CA ARG A 36 12.74 12.80 -0.70
C ARG A 36 13.88 12.04 -0.01
N ILE A 37 13.60 10.84 0.50
CA ILE A 37 14.55 10.06 1.33
C ILE A 37 15.32 9.02 0.48
N GLY A 38 14.78 8.63 -0.68
CA GLY A 38 15.29 7.53 -1.51
C GLY A 38 14.85 6.13 -1.03
N ASP A 39 13.91 6.05 -0.07
CA ASP A 39 13.45 4.80 0.52
C ASP A 39 12.01 4.87 1.04
N PHE A 40 11.30 3.75 0.99
CA PHE A 40 9.97 3.54 1.56
C PHE A 40 9.98 3.17 3.05
N ALA A 41 11.13 3.32 3.73
CA ALA A 41 11.30 3.01 5.16
C ALA A 41 10.94 1.56 5.49
N ILE A 42 11.34 0.63 4.63
CA ILE A 42 11.11 -0.80 4.79
C ILE A 42 12.11 -1.34 5.82
N THR A 43 11.66 -2.26 6.68
CA THR A 43 12.52 -2.89 7.69
C THR A 43 13.73 -3.58 7.03
N PHE A 44 14.92 -3.22 7.48
CA PHE A 44 16.16 -3.86 7.10
C PHE A 44 16.40 -5.07 8.01
N ARG A 45 16.67 -6.23 7.42
CA ARG A 45 17.37 -7.32 8.12
C ARG A 45 18.76 -7.42 7.52
N HIS A 46 19.79 -7.33 8.36
CA HIS A 46 21.19 -7.46 7.95
C HIS A 46 21.63 -6.50 6.82
N GLY A 47 21.07 -5.28 6.78
CA GLY A 47 21.44 -4.26 5.79
C GLY A 47 20.77 -4.41 4.41
N PHE A 48 19.95 -5.44 4.20
CA PHE A 48 19.22 -5.64 2.95
C PHE A 48 17.75 -5.25 3.07
N ARG A 49 17.20 -4.66 2.00
CA ARG A 49 15.75 -4.46 1.85
C ARG A 49 15.10 -5.83 1.68
N SER A 50 14.17 -6.16 2.56
CA SER A 50 13.35 -7.38 2.46
C SER A 50 12.55 -7.33 1.15
N PRO A 51 12.68 -8.31 0.23
CA PRO A 51 11.89 -8.36 -1.00
C PRO A 51 10.49 -8.95 -0.77
N ASN A 52 10.16 -9.38 0.45
CA ASN A 52 8.95 -10.13 0.75
C ASN A 52 7.66 -9.31 0.53
N LEU A 53 6.56 -10.00 0.29
CA LEU A 53 5.25 -9.37 0.10
C LEU A 53 4.78 -8.68 1.39
N PHE A 54 4.62 -9.40 2.49
CA PHE A 54 3.96 -8.80 3.68
C PHE A 54 4.81 -7.80 4.48
N MET A 55 6.13 -7.97 4.46
CA MET A 55 7.06 -7.15 5.26
C MET A 55 8.24 -6.64 4.43
N GLY A 56 8.00 -6.30 3.17
CA GLY A 56 9.07 -5.93 2.25
C GLY A 56 8.62 -5.02 1.12
N ALA A 57 9.57 -4.75 0.23
CA ALA A 57 9.41 -3.84 -0.90
C ALA A 57 8.31 -4.30 -1.87
N ALA A 58 8.14 -5.61 -2.05
CA ALA A 58 7.10 -6.13 -2.93
C ALA A 58 5.71 -5.77 -2.44
N GLY A 59 5.43 -5.81 -1.13
CA GLY A 59 4.15 -5.36 -0.59
C GLY A 59 3.90 -3.88 -0.74
N VAL A 60 4.95 -3.06 -0.60
CA VAL A 60 4.82 -1.63 -0.84
C VAL A 60 4.46 -1.36 -2.30
N GLY A 61 5.20 -1.95 -3.24
CA GLY A 61 4.94 -1.81 -4.67
C GLY A 61 3.57 -2.33 -5.07
N TYR A 62 3.19 -3.52 -4.58
CA TYR A 62 1.88 -4.12 -4.82
C TYR A 62 0.75 -3.20 -4.37
N GLU A 63 0.81 -2.70 -3.13
CA GLU A 63 -0.22 -1.82 -2.59
C GLU A 63 -0.34 -0.52 -3.39
N LEU A 64 0.78 0.07 -3.80
CA LEU A 64 0.76 1.27 -4.62
C LEU A 64 0.11 1.04 -5.99
N LEU A 65 0.36 -0.13 -6.60
CA LEU A 65 -0.33 -0.53 -7.83
C LEU A 65 -1.82 -0.74 -7.57
N ARG A 66 -2.19 -1.41 -6.48
CA ARG A 66 -3.60 -1.65 -6.12
C ARG A 66 -4.36 -0.34 -5.88
N VAL A 67 -3.77 0.63 -5.19
CA VAL A 67 -4.38 1.96 -5.04
C VAL A 67 -4.62 2.63 -6.40
N ALA A 68 -3.73 2.45 -7.37
CA ALA A 68 -3.88 3.03 -8.71
C ALA A 68 -4.90 2.28 -9.58
N TYR A 69 -5.07 0.97 -9.36
CA TYR A 69 -5.95 0.08 -10.12
C TYR A 69 -6.73 -0.85 -9.17
N PRO A 70 -7.64 -0.30 -8.34
CA PRO A 70 -8.26 -1.05 -7.24
C PRO A 70 -9.21 -2.17 -7.70
N ASP A 71 -9.71 -2.08 -8.93
CA ASP A 71 -10.61 -3.07 -9.52
C ASP A 71 -9.86 -4.16 -10.30
N ASP A 72 -8.58 -3.92 -10.64
CA ASP A 72 -7.75 -4.87 -11.40
C ASP A 72 -6.90 -5.76 -10.49
N LEU A 73 -6.68 -5.35 -9.23
CA LEU A 73 -5.76 -6.00 -8.30
C LEU A 73 -6.45 -6.46 -7.01
N PRO A 74 -6.33 -7.75 -6.66
CA PRO A 74 -7.02 -8.32 -5.51
C PRO A 74 -6.50 -7.78 -4.17
N ALA A 75 -7.33 -7.86 -3.14
CA ALA A 75 -6.95 -7.52 -1.77
C ALA A 75 -6.20 -8.70 -1.13
N VAL A 76 -4.87 -8.70 -1.23
CA VAL A 76 -4.03 -9.83 -0.81
C VAL A 76 -4.03 -10.07 0.70
N LEU A 77 -4.36 -9.07 1.52
CA LEU A 77 -4.48 -9.28 2.96
C LEU A 77 -5.80 -9.97 3.36
N LEU A 78 -6.80 -9.90 2.49
CA LEU A 78 -8.12 -10.51 2.70
C LEU A 78 -8.32 -11.78 1.87
N LEU A 79 -7.40 -12.07 0.94
CA LEU A 79 -7.47 -13.20 0.01
C LEU A 79 -8.75 -13.14 -0.86
N THR A 80 -9.12 -11.93 -1.27
CA THR A 80 -10.30 -11.63 -2.11
C THR A 80 -9.91 -11.00 -3.42
#